data_AF-X0W8U8-F1
#
_entry.id   AF-X0W8U8-F1
#
_cell.length_a   1.000
_cell.length_b   1.000
_cell.length_c   1.000
_cell.angle_alpha   90.00
_cell.angle_beta   90.00
_cell.angle_gamma   90.00
#
_symmetry.space_group_name_H-M   'P 1'
#
loop_
_entity.id
_entity.type
_entity.pdbx_description
1 polymer ?
#
loop_
_entity_poly.entity_id
_entity_poly.type
_entity_poly.pdbx_seq_one_letter_code
_entity_poly.pdbx_strand_id
1 'polypeptide(L)'
;TFQEVRAHLGFETPRQYVAKSVLRTAPCLLGLFSVVCLIFAEHTRCHRIQVRRTEWYVKAEPTFSDAIAAVRRLFWQKTIFEKASYHKGFKKLSPKLRNLLLDYLSQAA
;
A
#
# COMPACT_ATOMS: atom_id res chain seq x y z
N THR A 1 -3.43 -13.81 2.91
CA THR A 1 -4.43 -14.80 3.42
C THR A 1 -5.71 -14.09 3.84
N PHE A 2 -6.82 -14.81 4.06
CA PHE A 2 -8.10 -14.20 4.51
C PHE A 2 -7.96 -13.39 5.80
N GLN A 3 -7.00 -13.79 6.64
CA GLN A 3 -6.57 -13.09 7.85
C GLN A 3 -6.04 -11.66 7.58
N GLU A 4 -5.31 -11.46 6.49
CA GLU A 4 -4.75 -10.15 6.14
C GLU A 4 -5.82 -9.20 5.58
N VAL A 5 -6.77 -9.74 4.79
CA VAL A 5 -7.95 -8.99 4.32
C VAL A 5 -8.76 -8.51 5.54
N ARG A 6 -8.93 -9.39 6.52
CA ARG A 6 -9.64 -9.11 7.77
C ARG A 6 -8.98 -8.01 8.59
N ALA A 7 -7.67 -8.10 8.81
CA ALA A 7 -6.90 -7.16 9.62
C ALA A 7 -6.69 -5.78 8.97
N HIS A 8 -6.49 -5.72 7.65
CA HIS A 8 -6.09 -4.48 6.97
C HIS A 8 -7.19 -3.82 6.13
N LEU A 9 -8.24 -4.55 5.75
CA LEU A 9 -9.35 -4.04 4.93
C LEU A 9 -10.68 -3.98 5.68
N GLY A 10 -10.70 -4.26 6.99
CA GLY A 10 -11.90 -4.14 7.82
C GLY A 10 -13.00 -5.15 7.46
N PHE A 11 -12.62 -6.32 6.94
CA PHE A 11 -13.56 -7.36 6.52
C PHE A 11 -14.30 -8.02 7.70
N GLU A 12 -13.73 -7.92 8.90
CA GLU A 12 -14.25 -8.52 10.13
C GLU A 12 -15.45 -7.77 10.71
N THR A 13 -15.39 -6.43 10.66
CA THR A 13 -16.41 -5.53 11.18
C THR A 13 -16.77 -4.51 10.11
N PRO A 14 -17.59 -4.88 9.12
CA PRO A 14 -18.07 -3.93 8.14
C PRO A 14 -18.84 -2.81 8.85
N ARG A 15 -18.58 -1.55 8.47
CA ARG A 15 -19.23 -0.36 9.05
C ARG A 15 -20.77 -0.38 8.95
N GLN A 16 -21.32 -1.26 8.13
CA GLN A 16 -22.74 -1.48 7.93
C GLN A 16 -23.07 -2.93 8.27
N TYR A 17 -23.92 -3.14 9.27
CA TYR A 17 -24.33 -4.47 9.75
C TYR A 17 -25.45 -5.13 8.93
N VAL A 18 -25.90 -4.47 7.85
CA VAL A 18 -26.99 -4.99 7.01
C VAL A 18 -26.41 -5.98 5.99
N ALA A 19 -26.96 -7.19 5.91
CA ALA A 19 -26.49 -8.26 5.02
C ALA A 19 -26.30 -7.78 3.57
N LYS A 20 -27.23 -6.98 3.04
CA LYS A 20 -27.18 -6.43 1.69
C LYS A 20 -25.98 -5.50 1.44
N SER A 21 -25.47 -4.83 2.48
CA SER A 21 -24.27 -3.99 2.40
C SER A 21 -23.01 -4.84 2.43
N VAL A 22 -22.95 -5.88 3.28
CA VAL A 22 -21.84 -6.82 3.37
C VAL A 22 -21.64 -7.59 2.06
N LEU A 23 -22.72 -8.09 1.45
CA LEU A 23 -22.66 -8.80 0.17
C LEU A 23 -22.14 -7.92 -0.99
N ARG A 24 -22.22 -6.60 -0.88
CA ARG A 24 -21.70 -5.66 -1.89
C ARG A 24 -20.25 -5.26 -1.61
N THR A 25 -19.87 -5.07 -0.36
CA THR A 25 -18.52 -4.61 0.00
C THR A 25 -17.50 -5.74 -0.01
N ALA A 26 -17.88 -6.95 0.39
CA ALA A 26 -17.00 -8.11 0.42
C ALA A 26 -16.33 -8.42 -0.93
N PRO A 27 -17.06 -8.55 -2.06
CA PRO A 27 -16.43 -8.82 -3.35
C PRO A 27 -15.52 -7.66 -3.81
N CYS A 28 -15.89 -6.41 -3.53
CA CYS A 28 -15.06 -5.25 -3.84
C CYS A 28 -13.74 -5.24 -3.05
N LEU A 29 -13.79 -5.58 -1.76
CA LEU A 29 -12.59 -5.67 -0.92
C LEU A 29 -11.66 -6.82 -1.35
N LEU A 30 -12.22 -7.97 -1.69
CA LEU A 30 -11.45 -9.10 -2.23
C LEU A 30 -10.86 -8.80 -3.61
N GLY A 31 -11.60 -8.06 -4.45
CA GLY A 31 -11.11 -7.52 -5.72
C GLY A 31 -9.93 -6.57 -5.50
N LEU A 32 -10.07 -5.61 -4.58
CA LEU A 32 -8.99 -4.68 -4.23
C LEU A 32 -7.76 -5.41 -3.69
N PHE A 33 -7.94 -6.38 -2.79
CA PHE A 33 -6.87 -7.23 -2.27
C PHE A 33 -6.13 -7.92 -3.42
N SER A 34 -6.87 -8.54 -4.35
CA SER A 34 -6.30 -9.22 -5.51
C SER A 34 -5.49 -8.27 -6.40
N VAL A 35 -6.02 -7.08 -6.71
CA VAL A 35 -5.33 -6.06 -7.51
C VAL A 35 -4.04 -5.60 -6.83
N VAL A 36 -4.07 -5.32 -5.52
CA VAL A 36 -2.87 -4.94 -4.75
C VAL A 36 -1.82 -6.05 -4.82
N CYS A 37 -2.22 -7.31 -4.60
CA CYS A 37 -1.31 -8.45 -4.68
C CYS A 37 -0.70 -8.63 -6.08
N LEU A 38 -1.48 -8.44 -7.15
CA LEU A 38 -0.99 -8.53 -8.53
C LEU A 38 0.01 -7.42 -8.87
N ILE A 39 -0.30 -6.17 -8.52
CA ILE A 39 0.61 -5.04 -8.73
C ILE A 39 1.89 -5.25 -7.93
N PHE A 40 1.76 -5.71 -6.68
CA PHE A 40 2.91 -6.03 -5.85
C PHE A 40 3.75 -7.12 -6.49
N ALA A 41 3.16 -8.26 -6.89
CA ALA A 41 3.84 -9.37 -7.54
C ALA A 41 4.61 -8.93 -8.79
N GLU A 42 4.00 -8.15 -9.67
CA GLU A 42 4.71 -7.64 -10.87
C GLU A 42 5.83 -6.65 -10.49
N HIS A 43 5.63 -5.84 -9.45
CA HIS A 43 6.67 -4.95 -8.96
C HIS A 43 7.87 -5.72 -8.38
N THR A 44 7.65 -6.82 -7.64
CA THR A 44 8.71 -7.64 -7.03
C THR A 44 9.61 -8.30 -8.05
N ARG A 45 9.08 -8.61 -9.25
CA ARG A 45 9.82 -9.24 -10.35
C ARG A 45 10.85 -8.29 -10.95
N CYS A 46 10.51 -7.01 -11.05
CA CYS A 46 11.37 -6.01 -11.66
C CYS A 46 12.24 -5.25 -10.64
N HIS A 47 11.80 -5.18 -9.38
CA HIS A 47 12.46 -4.37 -8.35
C HIS A 47 12.61 -5.15 -7.03
N ARG A 48 13.78 -4.99 -6.41
CA ARG A 48 14.06 -5.57 -5.10
C ARG A 48 13.26 -4.80 -4.04
N ILE A 49 12.29 -5.45 -3.41
CA ILE A 49 11.47 -4.81 -2.38
C ILE A 49 12.30 -4.65 -1.11
N GLN A 50 12.26 -3.45 -0.54
CA GLN A 50 12.71 -3.24 0.83
C GLN A 50 11.56 -3.57 1.79
N VAL A 51 11.52 -4.82 2.26
CA VAL A 51 10.63 -5.21 3.36
C VAL A 51 11.15 -4.50 4.62
N ARG A 52 10.30 -3.69 5.25
CA ARG A 52 10.70 -3.01 6.48
C ARG A 52 10.83 -4.05 7.59
N ARG A 53 12.05 -4.27 8.05
CA ARG A 53 12.29 -5.03 9.29
C ARG A 53 11.89 -4.13 10.45
N THR A 54 10.88 -4.57 11.20
CA THR A 54 10.67 -4.06 12.56
C THR A 54 11.76 -4.67 13.45
N GLU A 55 12.40 -3.87 14.29
CA GLU A 55 13.46 -4.36 15.19
C GLU A 55 12.98 -5.47 16.13
N TRP A 56 11.68 -5.49 16.42
CA TRP A 56 11.05 -6.48 17.29
C TRP A 56 10.77 -7.83 16.63
N TYR A 57 10.78 -7.91 15.29
CA TYR A 57 10.48 -9.14 14.57
C TYR A 57 11.10 -9.15 13.17
N VAL A 58 11.99 -10.11 12.92
CA VAL A 58 12.55 -10.36 11.59
C VAL A 58 11.50 -11.11 10.77
N LYS A 59 10.79 -10.39 9.91
CA LYS A 59 9.90 -11.01 8.92
C LYS A 59 10.73 -11.70 7.85
N ALA A 60 10.53 -13.01 7.69
CA ALA A 60 11.14 -13.80 6.62
C ALA A 60 10.47 -13.56 5.26
N GLU A 61 9.17 -13.25 5.27
CA GLU A 61 8.36 -13.07 4.07
C GLU A 61 7.60 -11.73 4.12
N PRO A 62 7.39 -11.07 2.95
CA PRO A 62 6.59 -9.85 2.87
C PRO A 62 5.11 -10.12 3.19
N THR A 63 4.49 -9.30 4.05
CA THR A 63 3.06 -9.39 4.37
C THR A 63 2.22 -8.51 3.46
N PHE A 64 0.89 -8.67 3.48
CA PHE A 64 -0.01 -7.79 2.74
C PHE A 64 0.15 -6.30 3.11
N SER A 65 0.51 -5.99 4.36
CA SER A 65 0.83 -4.62 4.79
C SER A 65 2.07 -4.07 4.06
N ASP A 66 3.07 -4.92 3.81
CA ASP A 66 4.23 -4.54 3.00
C ASP A 66 3.83 -4.34 1.53
N ALA A 67 2.91 -5.19 1.03
CA ALA A 67 2.36 -5.08 -0.32
C ALA A 67 1.59 -3.77 -0.54
N ILE A 68 0.68 -3.42 0.37
CA ILE A 68 -0.12 -2.19 0.25
C ILE A 68 0.76 -0.94 0.40
N ALA A 69 1.78 -0.98 1.27
CA ALA A 69 2.75 0.11 1.41
C ALA A 69 3.57 0.30 0.12
N ALA A 70 4.07 -0.79 -0.47
CA ALA A 70 4.81 -0.73 -1.74
C ALA A 70 3.94 -0.19 -2.88
N VAL A 71 2.71 -0.68 -3.01
CA VAL A 71 1.76 -0.19 -4.03
C VAL A 71 1.44 1.29 -3.79
N ARG A 72 1.19 1.71 -2.55
CA ARG A 72 0.96 3.12 -2.21
C ARG A 72 2.16 4.00 -2.60
N ARG A 73 3.38 3.55 -2.30
CA ARG A 73 4.61 4.25 -2.68
C ARG A 73 4.71 4.46 -4.19
N LEU A 74 4.40 3.42 -4.98
CA LEU A 74 4.35 3.51 -6.44
C LEU A 74 3.34 4.54 -6.92
N PHE A 75 2.12 4.49 -6.38
CA PHE A 75 1.09 5.46 -6.73
C PHE A 75 1.55 6.88 -6.41
N TRP A 76 2.13 7.12 -5.24
CA TRP A 76 2.52 8.46 -4.81
C TRP A 76 3.70 9.01 -5.62
N GLN A 77 4.64 8.16 -6.01
CA GLN A 77 5.70 8.52 -6.94
C GLN A 77 5.11 8.98 -8.28
N LYS A 78 4.13 8.23 -8.81
CA LYS A 78 3.47 8.53 -10.09
C LYS A 78 2.48 9.70 -10.03
N THR A 79 1.72 9.87 -8.96
CA THR A 79 0.68 10.90 -8.87
C THR A 79 1.22 12.19 -8.27
N ILE A 80 1.93 12.14 -7.16
CA ILE A 80 2.42 13.33 -6.47
C ILE A 80 3.70 13.81 -7.15
N PHE A 81 4.71 12.96 -7.31
CA PHE A 81 5.99 13.45 -7.80
C PHE A 81 6.04 13.66 -9.31
N GLU A 82 5.41 12.84 -10.15
CA GLU A 82 5.37 13.12 -11.59
C GLU A 82 4.41 14.27 -11.92
N LYS A 83 3.20 14.33 -11.35
CA LYS A 83 2.24 15.41 -11.65
C LYS A 83 2.47 16.70 -10.86
N ALA A 84 3.01 16.67 -9.64
CA ALA A 84 3.31 17.90 -8.89
C ALA A 84 4.72 18.46 -9.16
N SER A 85 5.58 17.73 -9.91
CA SER A 85 6.88 18.25 -10.39
C SER A 85 6.75 19.53 -11.22
N TYR A 86 5.58 19.80 -11.79
CA TYR A 86 5.30 21.07 -12.48
C TYR A 86 5.25 22.28 -11.52
N HIS A 87 5.03 22.06 -10.22
CA HIS A 87 5.00 23.12 -9.21
C HIS A 87 6.41 23.44 -8.69
N LYS A 88 6.82 24.72 -8.73
CA LYS A 88 8.18 25.18 -8.38
C LYS A 88 8.69 24.71 -7.01
N GLY A 89 7.79 24.54 -6.03
CA GLY A 89 8.13 24.03 -4.70
C GLY A 89 8.65 22.59 -4.70
N PHE A 90 8.09 21.71 -5.54
CA PHE A 90 8.51 20.32 -5.63
C PHE A 90 9.86 20.17 -6.34
N LYS A 91 10.17 21.02 -7.33
CA LYS A 91 11.48 21.02 -8.00
C LYS A 91 12.64 21.30 -7.04
N LYS A 92 12.42 22.11 -5.99
CA LYS A 92 13.43 22.42 -4.96
C LYS A 92 13.65 21.29 -3.95
N LEU A 93 12.77 20.29 -3.89
CA LEU A 93 12.89 19.21 -2.92
C LEU A 93 14.03 18.26 -3.29
N SER A 94 14.97 18.04 -2.37
CA SER A 94 16.10 17.13 -2.59
C SER A 94 15.63 15.68 -2.78
N PRO A 95 16.33 14.86 -3.59
CA PRO A 95 15.93 13.47 -3.83
C PRO A 95 15.84 12.63 -2.55
N LYS A 96 16.71 12.91 -1.58
CA LYS A 96 16.70 12.25 -0.26
C LYS A 96 15.41 12.55 0.51
N LEU A 97 14.99 13.82 0.57
CA LEU A 97 13.76 14.21 1.26
C LEU A 97 12.51 13.66 0.56
N ARG A 98 12.52 13.59 -0.78
CA ARG A 98 11.42 12.97 -1.55
C ARG A 98 11.26 11.50 -1.20
N ASN A 99 12.36 10.74 -1.17
CA ASN A 99 12.35 9.33 -0.80
C ASN A 99 11.92 9.14 0.65
N LEU A 100 12.42 9.98 1.57
CA LEU A 100 12.03 9.94 2.98
C LEU A 100 10.51 10.14 3.13
N LEU A 101 9.95 11.17 2.48
CA LEU A 101 8.50 11.41 2.50
C LEU A 101 7.71 10.27 1.89
N LEU A 102 8.17 9.71 0.77
CA LEU A 102 7.53 8.55 0.14
C LEU A 102 7.54 7.34 1.10
N ASP A 103 8.65 7.08 1.77
CA ASP A 103 8.80 5.93 2.65
C ASP A 103 7.93 6.10 3.92
N TYR A 104 7.93 7.27 4.56
CA TYR A 104 7.07 7.51 5.73
C TYR A 104 5.58 7.49 5.40
N LEU A 105 5.19 8.18 4.33
CA LEU A 105 3.77 8.34 4.03
C LEU A 105 3.15 7.10 3.37
N SER A 106 3.96 6.29 2.70
CA SER A 106 3.52 4.98 2.22
C SER A 106 3.25 3.99 3.35
N GLN A 107 3.93 4.15 4.49
CA GLN A 107 3.84 3.26 5.65
C GLN A 107 2.81 3.69 6.69
N ALA A 108 2.37 4.95 6.70
CA ALA A 108 1.37 5.43 7.64
C ALA A 108 -0.03 4.86 7.27
N ALA A 109 -0.48 3.85 8.01
CA ALA A 109 -1.85 3.37 8.07
C ALA A 109 -2.15 2.95 9.52
#